data_AF-A0A2S9G442-F1
#
_entry.id   AF-A0A2S9G442-F1
#
_cell.length_a   1.000
_cell.length_b   1.000
_cell.length_c   1.000
_cell.angle_alpha   90.00
_cell.angle_beta   90.00
_cell.angle_gamma   90.00
#
_symmetry.space_group_name_H-M   'P 1'
#
loop_
_entity.id
_entity.type
_entity.pdbx_description
1 polymer ?
#
loop_
_entity_poly.entity_id
_entity_poly.type
_entity_poly.pdbx_seq_one_letter_code
_entity_poly.pdbx_strand_id
1 'polypeptide(L)'
;GEGGPNGSVNEVKFFNGYIDAVEESLKAFDEIGGTQTYNHYPPGWAMAFNTPYKLFKRYASHEGGIADSAIISWPNGIAAHGEVR
;
A
#
# COMPACT_ATOMS: atom_id res chain seq x y z
N GLY A 1 4.89 2.22 10.96
CA GLY A 1 3.99 1.27 10.26
C GLY A 1 4.71 -0.05 10.17
N GLU A 2 4.02 -1.10 9.74
CA GLU A 2 4.56 -2.47 9.70
C GLU A 2 5.90 -2.57 8.96
N GLY A 3 6.05 -1.86 7.83
CA GLY A 3 7.31 -1.80 7.08
C GLY A 3 8.42 -0.90 7.66
N GLY A 4 8.25 -0.22 8.79
CA GLY A 4 9.26 0.72 9.31
C GLY A 4 9.69 1.81 8.30
N PRO A 5 10.80 2.54 8.50
CA PRO A 5 11.28 3.52 7.51
C PRO A 5 11.92 2.87 6.27
N ASN A 6 12.41 1.63 6.37
CA ASN A 6 13.26 0.99 5.35
C ASN A 6 12.60 -0.19 4.61
N GLY A 7 11.40 -0.61 5.03
CA GLY A 7 10.83 -1.89 4.64
C GLY A 7 11.24 -3.00 5.60
N SER A 8 10.64 -4.18 5.40
CA SER A 8 10.94 -5.39 6.13
C SER A 8 10.82 -6.60 5.20
N VAL A 9 11.67 -7.60 5.38
CA VAL A 9 11.52 -8.92 4.74
C VAL A 9 10.53 -9.85 5.48
N ASN A 10 10.11 -9.46 6.69
CA ASN A 10 9.14 -10.19 7.50
C ASN A 10 8.35 -9.24 8.41
N GLU A 11 7.11 -8.95 8.02
CA GLU A 11 6.17 -8.07 8.73
C GLU A 11 5.98 -8.43 10.21
N VAL A 12 6.08 -9.73 10.54
CA VAL A 12 5.89 -10.24 11.90
C VAL A 12 6.94 -9.69 12.87
N LYS A 13 8.12 -9.26 12.38
CA LYS A 13 9.14 -8.60 13.20
C LYS A 13 8.59 -7.33 13.87
N PHE A 14 7.82 -6.52 13.15
CA PHE A 14 7.21 -5.31 13.69
C PHE A 14 6.25 -5.62 14.83
N PHE A 15 5.35 -6.60 14.63
CA PHE A 15 4.37 -6.99 15.64
C PHE A 15 5.00 -7.57 16.92
N ASN A 16 6.22 -8.12 16.83
CA ASN A 16 6.95 -8.67 17.96
C ASN A 16 8.03 -7.72 18.54
N GLY A 17 8.11 -6.48 18.06
CA GLY A 17 9.10 -5.51 18.54
C GLY A 17 10.56 -5.87 18.21
N TYR A 18 10.77 -6.74 17.22
CA TYR A 18 12.11 -7.11 16.77
C TYR A 18 12.75 -5.94 16.03
N ILE A 19 14.03 -5.65 16.32
CA ILE A 19 14.77 -4.60 15.63
C ILE A 19 15.12 -5.10 14.24
N ASP A 20 14.50 -4.51 13.22
CA ASP A 20 14.73 -4.90 11.83
C ASP A 20 15.87 -4.06 11.22
N ALA A 21 17.09 -4.58 11.32
CA ALA A 21 18.27 -3.97 10.71
C ALA A 21 18.26 -4.17 9.18
N VAL A 22 18.60 -3.12 8.44
CA VAL A 22 18.62 -3.14 6.97
C VAL A 22 19.61 -4.17 6.45
N GLU A 23 20.78 -4.25 7.08
CA GLU A 23 21.86 -5.17 6.72
C GLU A 23 21.42 -6.63 6.81
N GLU A 24 20.58 -6.97 7.79
CA GLU A 24 20.01 -8.31 7.93
C GLU A 24 18.95 -8.59 6.87
N SER A 25 18.10 -7.59 6.58
CA SER A 25 17.09 -7.69 5.52
C SER A 25 17.70 -7.84 4.12
N LEU A 26 18.82 -7.15 3.86
CA LEU A 26 19.53 -7.20 2.57
C LEU A 26 20.10 -8.58 2.24
N LYS A 27 20.34 -9.44 3.24
CA LYS A 27 20.78 -10.83 2.99
C LYS A 27 19.74 -11.67 2.23
N ALA A 28 18.48 -11.26 2.29
CA ALA A 28 17.36 -11.92 1.60
C ALA A 28 16.87 -11.12 0.39
N PHE A 29 17.68 -10.20 -0.16
CA PHE A 29 17.26 -9.31 -1.25
C PHE A 29 16.68 -10.05 -2.45
N ASP A 30 17.35 -11.11 -2.90
CA ASP A 30 16.94 -11.91 -4.06
C ASP A 30 15.66 -12.74 -3.81
N GLU A 31 15.24 -12.87 -2.55
CA GLU A 31 14.06 -13.65 -2.12
C GLU A 31 12.81 -12.75 -1.89
N ILE A 32 12.96 -11.43 -1.98
CA ILE A 32 11.86 -10.48 -1.76
C ILE A 32 10.74 -10.71 -2.78
N GLY A 33 9.51 -10.89 -2.29
CA GLY A 33 8.34 -11.16 -3.12
C GLY A 33 8.19 -12.63 -3.55
N GLY A 34 9.16 -13.49 -3.20
CA GLY A 34 9.05 -14.94 -3.32
C GLY A 34 8.30 -15.57 -2.14
N THR A 35 8.20 -16.90 -2.14
CA THR A 35 7.49 -17.64 -1.07
C THR A 35 8.22 -17.67 0.27
N GLN A 36 9.50 -17.27 0.28
CA GLN A 36 10.37 -17.31 1.46
C GLN A 36 10.31 -16.03 2.30
N THR A 37 9.66 -14.98 1.81
CA THR A 37 9.53 -13.71 2.51
C THR A 37 8.07 -13.37 2.79
N TYR A 38 7.83 -12.68 3.90
CA TYR A 38 6.54 -12.06 4.21
C TYR A 38 6.76 -10.56 4.33
N ASN A 39 7.19 -9.97 3.21
CA ASN A 39 7.76 -8.64 3.18
C ASN A 39 6.70 -7.53 3.29
N HIS A 40 7.12 -6.39 3.84
CA HIS A 40 6.31 -5.17 3.88
C HIS A 40 7.15 -3.97 3.41
N TYR A 41 6.63 -3.18 2.48
CA TYR A 41 7.34 -2.01 1.93
C TYR A 41 7.30 -0.80 2.88
N PRO A 42 8.26 0.15 2.78
CA PRO A 42 8.28 1.33 3.63
C PRO A 42 7.14 2.33 3.29
N PRO A 43 6.77 3.22 4.23
CA PRO A 43 5.69 4.19 4.06
C PRO A 43 5.94 5.20 2.94
N GLY A 44 7.19 5.41 2.52
CA GLY A 44 7.50 6.24 1.35
C GLY A 44 6.89 5.68 0.07
N TRP A 45 6.99 4.36 -0.15
CA TRP A 45 6.33 3.67 -1.26
C TRP A 45 4.81 3.65 -1.11
N ALA A 46 4.31 3.51 0.12
CA ALA A 46 2.87 3.63 0.40
C ALA A 46 2.32 4.99 -0.05
N MET A 47 3.03 6.08 0.23
CA MET A 47 2.64 7.42 -0.23
C MET A 47 2.79 7.56 -1.75
N ALA A 48 3.89 7.06 -2.34
CA ALA A 48 4.13 7.16 -3.77
C ALA A 48 2.99 6.53 -4.61
N PHE A 49 2.43 5.39 -4.17
CA PHE A 49 1.31 4.75 -4.85
C PHE A 49 -0.02 5.50 -4.76
N ASN A 50 -0.10 6.52 -3.90
CA ASN A 50 -1.26 7.38 -3.78
C ASN A 50 -1.11 8.73 -4.50
N THR A 51 -0.02 8.93 -5.26
CA THR A 51 0.22 10.16 -6.04
C THR A 51 -0.99 10.49 -6.92
N PRO A 52 -1.46 11.76 -6.94
CA PRO A 52 -0.83 12.96 -6.35
C PRO A 52 -1.23 13.25 -4.90
N TYR A 53 -1.99 12.38 -4.25
CA TYR A 53 -2.52 12.61 -2.91
C TYR A 53 -1.50 12.29 -1.82
N LYS A 54 -1.64 12.97 -0.68
CA LYS A 54 -0.78 12.77 0.48
C LYS A 54 -1.22 11.55 1.29
N LEU A 55 -0.24 10.90 1.91
CA LEU A 55 -0.42 9.76 2.83
C LEU A 55 -1.12 8.56 2.17
N PHE A 56 -1.64 7.64 2.99
CA PHE A 56 -2.14 6.33 2.60
C PHE A 56 -3.15 5.82 3.65
N LYS A 57 -3.70 4.61 3.45
CA LYS A 57 -4.59 3.92 4.40
C LYS A 57 -4.06 4.04 5.84
N ARG A 58 -4.96 4.31 6.80
CA ARG A 58 -4.74 4.77 8.19
C ARG A 58 -5.02 6.25 8.40
N TYR A 59 -4.77 7.09 7.39
CA TYR A 59 -4.93 8.53 7.49
C TYR A 59 -6.21 9.00 6.81
N ALA A 60 -7.36 8.78 7.46
CA ALA A 60 -8.67 9.12 6.90
C ALA A 60 -8.88 10.64 6.65
N SER A 61 -8.00 11.48 7.18
CA SER A 61 -8.01 12.94 6.98
C SER A 61 -7.37 13.39 5.66
N HIS A 62 -6.82 12.47 4.86
CA HIS A 62 -6.13 12.79 3.61
C HIS A 62 -6.62 11.89 2.49
N GLU A 63 -6.64 12.42 1.27
CA GLU A 63 -7.17 11.75 0.09
C GLU A 63 -6.42 10.46 -0.24
N GLY A 64 -5.11 10.38 0.02
CA GLY A 64 -4.37 9.12 -0.17
C GLY A 64 -4.83 7.99 0.76
N GLY A 65 -5.54 8.31 1.84
CA GLY A 65 -6.11 7.33 2.75
C GLY A 65 -7.56 6.93 2.45
N ILE A 66 -8.27 7.63 1.55
CA ILE A 66 -9.72 7.46 1.35
C ILE A 66 -10.20 7.53 -0.11
N ALA A 67 -9.38 8.02 -1.03
CA ALA A 67 -9.77 8.20 -2.43
C ALA A 67 -9.42 6.95 -3.24
N ASP A 68 -10.44 6.24 -3.71
CA ASP A 68 -10.31 5.13 -4.64
C ASP A 68 -10.70 5.55 -6.06
N SER A 69 -9.99 5.05 -7.06
CA SER A 69 -10.35 5.26 -8.46
C SER A 69 -11.63 4.49 -8.81
N ALA A 70 -12.67 5.19 -9.24
CA ALA A 70 -13.90 4.59 -9.74
C ALA A 70 -14.02 4.83 -11.25
N ILE A 71 -13.83 3.78 -12.05
CA ILE A 71 -13.96 3.82 -13.51
C ILE A 71 -15.17 2.99 -13.91
N ILE A 72 -16.11 3.61 -14.61
CA ILE A 72 -17.31 2.95 -15.13
C ILE A 72 -17.27 3.05 -16.65
N SER A 73 -17.41 1.91 -17.32
CA SER A 73 -17.48 1.82 -18.79
C SER A 73 -18.79 1.17 -19.20
N TRP A 74 -19.54 1.85 -20.06
CA TRP A 74 -20.77 1.34 -20.64
C TRP A 74 -20.80 1.62 -22.14
N PRO A 75 -20.27 0.70 -22.98
CA PRO A 75 -20.08 0.96 -24.40
C PRO A 75 -21.35 1.35 -25.16
N ASN A 76 -22.50 0.79 -24.75
CA ASN A 76 -23.80 1.09 -25.36
C ASN A 76 -24.53 2.28 -24.71
N GLY A 77 -23.88 2.96 -23.76
CA GLY A 77 -24.47 4.06 -22.99
C GLY A 77 -25.56 3.64 -22.00
N ILE A 78 -25.88 4.55 -21.10
CA ILE A 78 -27.01 4.44 -20.18
C ILE A 78 -28.10 5.35 -20.74
N ALA A 79 -29.25 4.79 -21.11
CA ALA A 79 -30.37 5.57 -21.66
C ALA A 79 -31.04 6.47 -20.60
N ALA A 80 -30.88 6.13 -19.33
CA ALA A 80 -31.39 6.89 -18.20
C ALA A 80 -30.54 8.16 -17.97
N HIS A 81 -31.20 9.31 -17.88
CA HIS A 81 -30.54 10.59 -17.66
C HIS A 81 -31.22 11.38 -16.54
N GLY A 82 -30.61 11.39 -15.34
CA GLY A 82 -31.11 12.16 -14.19
C GLY A 82 -32.33 11.55 -13.47
N GLU A 83 -32.71 10.32 -13.81
CA GLU A 83 -33.79 9.58 -13.16
C GLU A 83 -33.38 9.15 -11.74
N VAL A 84 -34.25 9.36 -10.75
CA VAL A 84 -34.12 8.77 -9.41
C VAL A 84 -34.93 7.48 -9.38
N ARG A 85 -34.32 6.37 -8.96
CA ARG A 85 -34.95 5.05 -8.80
C ARG A 85 -34.87 4.58 -7.36
#